data_AF-X1IFB0-F1
#
_entry.id   AF-X1IFB0-F1
#
_cell.length_a   1.000
_cell.length_b   1.000
_cell.length_c   1.000
_cell.angle_alpha   90.00
_cell.angle_beta   90.00
_cell.angle_gamma   90.00
#
_symmetry.space_group_name_H-M   'P 1'
#
loop_
_entity.id
_entity.type
_entity.pdbx_description
1 polymer ?
#
loop_
_entity_poly.entity_id
_entity_poly.type
_entity_poly.pdbx_seq_one_letter_code
_entity_poly.pdbx_strand_id
1 'polypeptide(L)'
;FFDIDGILIELIKKEIIKEASVKGMPSELIFLINDIFTIRRPPLKLLMDPVERGLPESFVAAYSSEVRSYFQTYRPSEEDNLRYIKILTDPQLYEILKLLRTSIVTRNSFEKLRKKGVDDIDGGIKKLLEYNIMHVFQDEQGIEYFALLSDFLISLVYPRYILNMILHQYDVKSKSDGVLIEYLKVLEDTYRPYRPKTKTKSKSKSKT
;
A
#
# COMPACT_ATOMS: atom_id res chain seq x y z
N PHE A 1 -11.41 -24.82 -8.29
CA PHE A 1 -10.25 -25.40 -7.57
C PHE A 1 -9.32 -24.24 -7.22
N PHE A 2 -8.85 -24.14 -5.99
CA PHE A 2 -7.97 -23.06 -5.54
C PHE A 2 -6.53 -23.54 -5.64
N ASP A 3 -5.69 -22.88 -6.43
CA ASP A 3 -4.28 -23.23 -6.61
C ASP A 3 -3.45 -22.62 -5.47
N ILE A 4 -3.29 -23.39 -4.40
CA ILE A 4 -2.56 -22.96 -3.20
C ILE A 4 -1.07 -22.78 -3.52
N ASP A 5 -0.50 -23.70 -4.31
CA ASP A 5 0.92 -23.67 -4.66
C ASP A 5 1.25 -22.41 -5.48
N GLY A 6 0.39 -22.07 -6.45
CA GLY A 6 0.50 -20.83 -7.21
C GLY A 6 0.47 -19.58 -6.32
N ILE A 7 -0.40 -19.56 -5.29
CA ILE A 7 -0.47 -18.44 -4.34
C ILE A 7 0.79 -18.36 -3.49
N LEU A 8 1.27 -19.48 -2.95
CA LEU A 8 2.49 -19.52 -2.14
C LEU A 8 3.70 -19.03 -2.94
N ILE A 9 3.84 -19.47 -4.19
CA ILE A 9 4.88 -19.00 -5.11
C ILE A 9 4.81 -17.48 -5.28
N GLU A 10 3.62 -16.90 -5.46
CA GLU A 10 3.47 -15.45 -5.57
C GLU A 10 3.82 -14.74 -4.25
N LEU A 11 3.39 -15.25 -3.10
CA LEU A 11 3.72 -14.66 -1.80
C LEU A 11 5.23 -14.68 -1.51
N ILE A 12 5.93 -15.74 -1.93
CA ILE A 12 7.40 -15.84 -1.85
C ILE A 12 8.06 -14.81 -2.78
N LYS A 13 7.61 -14.71 -4.04
CA LYS A 13 8.12 -13.72 -5.00
C LYS A 13 7.90 -12.27 -4.53
N LYS A 14 6.82 -12.04 -3.78
CA LYS A 14 6.50 -10.74 -3.16
C LYS A 14 7.18 -10.55 -1.80
N GLU A 15 8.05 -11.47 -1.39
CA GLU A 15 8.79 -11.43 -0.12
C GLU A 15 7.88 -11.32 1.12
N ILE A 16 6.64 -11.78 1.05
CA ILE A 16 5.70 -11.77 2.19
C ILE A 16 6.01 -12.95 3.11
N ILE A 17 6.25 -14.11 2.52
CA ILE A 17 6.59 -15.35 3.22
C ILE A 17 7.92 -15.91 2.75
N LYS A 18 8.51 -16.79 3.55
CA LYS A 18 9.69 -17.58 3.21
C LYS A 18 9.50 -19.03 3.61
N GLU A 19 9.94 -19.94 2.77
CA GLU A 19 10.03 -21.36 3.08
C GLU A 19 11.40 -21.68 3.67
N ALA A 20 11.43 -22.47 4.74
CA ALA A 20 12.67 -23.00 5.29
C ALA A 20 12.45 -24.37 5.95
N SER A 21 13.43 -25.25 5.79
CA SER A 21 13.45 -26.56 6.44
C SER A 21 13.94 -26.43 7.88
N VAL A 22 13.21 -27.02 8.83
CA VAL A 22 13.62 -27.08 10.24
C VAL A 22 14.10 -28.49 10.57
N LYS A 23 15.28 -28.60 11.19
CA LYS A 23 15.81 -29.89 11.62
C LYS A 23 14.82 -30.61 12.54
N GLY A 24 14.46 -31.85 12.20
CA GLY A 24 13.51 -32.66 12.95
C GLY A 24 12.05 -32.47 12.54
N MET A 25 11.77 -31.59 11.57
CA MET A 25 10.46 -31.50 10.92
C MET A 25 10.46 -32.30 9.61
N PRO A 26 9.36 -33.02 9.30
CA PRO A 26 9.26 -33.84 8.10
C PRO A 26 9.04 -33.03 6.82
N SER A 27 8.60 -31.76 6.96
CA SER A 27 8.23 -30.89 5.85
C SER A 27 8.82 -29.49 6.05
N GLU A 28 8.95 -28.76 4.94
CA GLU A 28 9.31 -27.35 4.97
C GLU A 28 8.21 -26.54 5.65
N LEU A 29 8.63 -25.50 6.37
CA LEU A 29 7.73 -24.61 7.06
C LEU A 29 7.72 -23.24 6.37
N ILE A 30 6.54 -22.61 6.41
CA ILE A 30 6.32 -21.28 5.88
C ILE A 30 6.38 -20.27 7.04
N PHE A 31 7.18 -19.23 6.85
CA PHE A 31 7.39 -18.17 7.82
C PHE A 31 6.95 -16.82 7.22
N LEU A 32 6.18 -16.04 7.98
CA LEU A 32 5.82 -14.67 7.58
C LEU A 32 7.00 -13.75 7.84
N ILE A 33 7.53 -13.12 6.80
CA ILE A 33 8.73 -12.26 6.90
C ILE A 33 8.41 -10.77 6.70
N ASN A 34 7.34 -10.46 5.98
CA ASN A 34 6.84 -9.10 5.82
C ASN A 34 5.33 -9.09 6.07
N ASP A 35 4.85 -8.05 6.73
CA ASP A 35 3.44 -7.69 6.73
C ASP A 35 3.14 -6.69 5.61
N ILE A 36 1.87 -6.55 5.27
CA ILE A 36 1.39 -5.59 4.28
C ILE A 36 0.88 -4.36 5.03
N PHE A 37 1.52 -3.23 4.80
CA PHE A 37 1.06 -1.94 5.28
C PHE A 37 0.44 -1.13 4.15
N THR A 38 -0.75 -0.59 4.42
CA THR A 38 -1.44 0.31 3.49
C THR A 38 -1.76 1.63 4.20
N ILE A 39 -1.56 2.75 3.52
CA ILE A 39 -1.91 4.07 4.04
C ILE A 39 -2.35 5.01 2.91
N ARG A 40 -3.26 5.95 3.22
CA ARG A 40 -3.52 7.10 2.33
C ARG A 40 -2.25 7.93 2.13
N ARG A 41 -2.09 8.47 0.94
CA ARG A 41 -1.11 9.52 0.65
C ARG A 41 -1.72 10.62 -0.21
N PRO A 42 -1.25 11.88 -0.08
CA PRO A 42 -1.64 12.93 -1.01
C PRO A 42 -1.22 12.59 -2.44
N PRO A 43 -2.00 12.99 -3.46
CA PRO A 43 -1.68 12.76 -4.86
C PRO A 43 -0.64 13.78 -5.36
N LEU A 44 0.61 13.65 -4.90
CA LEU A 44 1.67 14.64 -5.08
C LEU A 44 1.85 15.08 -6.54
N LYS A 45 1.79 14.14 -7.49
CA LYS A 45 1.95 14.45 -8.93
C LYS A 45 0.85 15.38 -9.49
N LEU A 46 -0.36 15.31 -8.94
CA LEU A 46 -1.46 16.19 -9.35
C LEU A 46 -1.40 17.54 -8.63
N LEU A 47 -0.91 17.55 -7.39
CA LEU A 47 -0.74 18.76 -6.60
C LEU A 47 0.42 19.65 -7.08
N MET A 48 1.46 19.06 -7.66
CA MET A 48 2.59 19.82 -8.19
C MET A 48 2.18 20.68 -9.40
N ASP A 49 1.48 20.08 -10.37
CA ASP A 49 1.14 20.74 -11.64
C ASP A 49 -0.37 20.61 -11.98
N PRO A 50 -1.29 21.08 -11.12
CA PRO A 50 -2.72 20.80 -11.26
C PRO A 50 -3.34 21.36 -12.55
N VAL A 51 -2.86 22.51 -13.02
CA VAL A 51 -3.36 23.16 -14.24
C VAL A 51 -2.99 22.36 -15.48
N GLU A 52 -1.73 21.93 -15.60
CA GLU A 52 -1.28 21.06 -16.69
C GLU A 52 -1.99 19.70 -16.68
N ARG A 53 -2.52 19.31 -15.52
CA ARG A 53 -3.28 18.08 -15.32
C ARG A 53 -4.77 18.23 -15.58
N GLY A 54 -5.26 19.43 -15.93
CA GLY A 54 -6.64 19.67 -16.36
C GLY A 54 -7.53 20.40 -15.36
N LEU A 55 -6.98 20.90 -14.24
CA LEU A 55 -7.75 21.72 -13.29
C LEU A 55 -7.73 23.20 -13.70
N PRO A 56 -8.88 23.88 -13.73
CA PRO A 56 -8.91 25.33 -13.87
C PRO A 56 -8.10 26.03 -12.78
N GLU A 57 -7.41 27.12 -13.15
CA GLU A 57 -6.54 27.87 -12.24
C GLU A 57 -7.28 28.38 -10.99
N SER A 58 -8.57 28.71 -11.14
CA SER A 58 -9.46 29.15 -10.04
C SER A 58 -9.59 28.11 -8.92
N PHE A 59 -9.43 26.82 -9.20
CA PHE A 59 -9.58 25.75 -8.20
C PHE A 59 -8.26 25.27 -7.59
N VAL A 60 -7.11 25.77 -8.02
CA VAL A 60 -5.81 25.26 -7.56
C VAL A 60 -5.63 25.42 -6.04
N ALA A 61 -5.99 26.60 -5.51
CA ALA A 61 -5.93 26.87 -4.08
C ALA A 61 -6.94 26.02 -3.30
N ALA A 62 -8.16 25.90 -3.81
CA ALA A 62 -9.21 25.06 -3.22
C ALA A 62 -8.78 23.59 -3.16
N TYR A 63 -8.21 23.07 -4.25
CA TYR A 63 -7.75 21.69 -4.32
C TYR A 63 -6.66 21.38 -3.29
N SER A 64 -5.67 22.26 -3.16
CA SER A 64 -4.63 22.12 -2.14
C SER A 64 -5.20 22.16 -0.72
N SER A 65 -6.21 23.03 -0.48
CA SER A 65 -6.89 23.15 0.80
C SER A 65 -7.70 21.89 1.14
N GLU A 66 -8.49 21.37 0.19
CA GLU A 66 -9.30 20.16 0.37
C GLU A 66 -8.44 18.94 0.70
N VAL A 67 -7.35 18.73 -0.04
CA VAL A 67 -6.42 17.63 0.25
C VAL A 67 -5.82 17.81 1.64
N ARG A 68 -5.36 19.01 2.01
CA ARG A 68 -4.82 19.27 3.35
C ARG A 68 -5.85 18.99 4.45
N SER A 69 -7.09 19.47 4.28
CA SER A 69 -8.19 19.29 5.23
C SER A 69 -8.49 17.81 5.47
N TYR A 70 -8.57 17.02 4.40
CA TYR A 70 -8.74 15.58 4.50
C TYR A 70 -7.62 14.92 5.32
N PHE A 71 -6.35 15.21 5.01
CA PHE A 71 -5.22 14.57 5.68
C PHE A 71 -4.98 15.05 7.13
N GLN A 72 -5.51 16.21 7.52
CA GLN A 72 -5.45 16.66 8.93
C GLN A 72 -6.31 15.80 9.85
N THR A 73 -7.46 15.33 9.34
CA THR A 73 -8.43 14.55 10.12
C THR A 73 -8.33 13.05 9.85
N TYR A 74 -7.68 12.65 8.76
CA TYR A 74 -7.51 11.24 8.40
C TYR A 74 -6.86 10.41 9.52
N ARG A 75 -7.49 9.28 9.81
CA ARG A 75 -6.99 8.24 10.72
C ARG A 75 -7.16 6.89 10.04
N PRO A 76 -6.08 6.13 9.81
CA PRO A 76 -6.17 4.78 9.26
C PRO A 76 -7.09 3.90 10.10
N SER A 77 -7.93 3.11 9.44
CA SER A 77 -8.84 2.16 10.08
C SER A 77 -8.94 0.88 9.26
N GLU A 78 -9.39 -0.20 9.88
CA GLU A 78 -9.62 -1.47 9.18
C GLU A 78 -10.65 -1.32 8.05
N GLU A 79 -11.72 -0.56 8.29
CA GLU A 79 -12.74 -0.27 7.28
C GLU A 79 -12.16 0.50 6.07
N ASP A 80 -11.25 1.45 6.30
CA ASP A 80 -10.53 2.13 5.22
C ASP A 80 -9.66 1.14 4.43
N ASN A 81 -9.01 0.19 5.11
CA ASN A 81 -8.25 -0.87 4.46
C ASN A 81 -9.11 -1.76 3.55
N LEU A 82 -10.29 -2.18 4.04
CA LEU A 82 -11.24 -2.98 3.27
C LEU A 82 -11.76 -2.23 2.04
N ARG A 83 -11.95 -0.91 2.13
CA ARG A 83 -12.35 -0.07 0.99
C ARG A 83 -11.27 -0.05 -0.10
N TYR A 84 -9.99 0.02 0.25
CA TYR A 84 -8.92 -0.07 -0.75
C TYR A 84 -8.91 -1.40 -1.46
N ILE A 85 -9.02 -2.49 -0.70
CA ILE A 85 -9.02 -3.83 -1.27
C ILE A 85 -10.15 -3.93 -2.28
N LYS A 86 -11.36 -3.46 -1.92
CA LYS A 86 -12.50 -3.40 -2.85
C LYS A 86 -12.18 -2.63 -4.14
N ILE A 87 -11.55 -1.45 -4.04
CA ILE A 87 -11.15 -0.66 -5.22
C ILE A 87 -10.11 -1.39 -6.07
N LEU A 88 -9.14 -2.05 -5.45
CA LEU A 88 -8.04 -2.73 -6.11
C LEU A 88 -8.45 -4.04 -6.78
N THR A 89 -9.42 -4.73 -6.19
CA THR A 89 -9.93 -6.01 -6.71
C THR A 89 -11.09 -5.84 -7.69
N ASP A 90 -11.68 -4.64 -7.77
CA ASP A 90 -12.73 -4.31 -8.75
C ASP A 90 -12.07 -3.67 -10.00
N PRO A 91 -12.06 -4.36 -11.15
CA PRO A 91 -11.41 -3.86 -12.36
C PRO A 91 -12.00 -2.54 -12.86
N GLN A 92 -13.31 -2.32 -12.67
CA GLN A 92 -13.98 -1.10 -13.13
C GLN A 92 -13.56 0.10 -12.28
N LEU A 93 -13.56 -0.05 -10.95
CA LEU A 93 -13.07 0.98 -10.04
C LEU A 93 -11.58 1.28 -10.27
N TYR A 94 -10.79 0.24 -10.50
CA TYR A 94 -9.35 0.39 -10.72
C TYR A 94 -9.05 1.19 -12.00
N GLU A 95 -9.77 0.98 -13.09
CA GLU A 95 -9.57 1.75 -14.32
C GLU A 95 -9.98 3.22 -14.18
N ILE A 96 -11.05 3.51 -13.44
CA ILE A 96 -11.43 4.89 -13.09
C ILE A 96 -10.34 5.55 -12.24
N LEU A 97 -9.87 4.86 -11.19
CA LEU A 97 -8.78 5.35 -10.34
C LEU A 97 -7.49 5.59 -11.14
N LYS A 98 -7.16 4.69 -12.06
CA LYS A 98 -5.96 4.79 -12.91
C LYS A 98 -5.98 6.04 -13.78
N LEU A 99 -7.14 6.42 -14.33
CA LEU A 99 -7.30 7.69 -15.03
C LEU A 99 -7.08 8.89 -14.10
N LEU A 100 -7.69 8.86 -12.92
CA LEU A 100 -7.57 9.93 -11.93
C LEU A 100 -6.15 10.12 -11.39
N ARG A 101 -5.34 9.06 -11.37
CA ARG A 101 -3.92 9.14 -10.98
C ARG A 101 -3.04 9.89 -11.98
N THR A 102 -3.50 10.09 -13.21
CA THR A 102 -2.71 10.74 -14.28
C THR A 102 -3.17 12.15 -14.61
N SER A 103 -4.45 12.45 -14.42
CA SER A 103 -5.08 13.71 -14.82
C SER A 103 -6.33 14.00 -14.01
N ILE A 104 -6.64 15.29 -13.89
CA ILE A 104 -7.91 15.81 -13.41
C ILE A 104 -8.83 15.90 -14.62
N VAL A 105 -10.02 15.32 -14.51
CA VAL A 105 -10.84 15.03 -15.68
C VAL A 105 -12.28 15.50 -15.50
N THR A 106 -12.96 15.75 -16.61
CA THR A 106 -14.41 16.03 -16.63
C THR A 106 -15.20 14.76 -16.91
N ARG A 107 -16.53 14.82 -16.75
CA ARG A 107 -17.46 13.71 -17.06
C ARG A 107 -17.21 13.08 -18.43
N ASN A 108 -16.98 13.90 -19.45
CA ASN A 108 -16.71 13.45 -20.83
C ASN A 108 -15.49 12.52 -20.95
N SER A 109 -14.51 12.65 -20.05
CA SER A 109 -13.33 11.78 -20.04
C SER A 109 -13.64 10.40 -19.47
N PHE A 110 -14.53 10.32 -18.48
CA PHE A 110 -14.99 9.03 -17.96
C PHE A 110 -15.81 8.27 -18.99
N GLU A 111 -16.66 8.93 -19.77
CA GLU A 111 -17.42 8.27 -20.84
C GLU A 111 -16.52 7.55 -21.86
N LYS A 112 -15.29 8.01 -22.06
CA LYS A 112 -14.30 7.32 -22.90
C LYS A 112 -13.84 5.98 -22.31
N LEU A 113 -13.99 5.75 -21.01
CA LEU A 113 -13.68 4.48 -20.34
C LEU A 113 -14.66 3.36 -20.69
N ARG A 114 -15.87 3.67 -21.19
CA ARG A 114 -16.78 2.64 -21.73
C ARG A 114 -16.12 1.83 -22.84
N LYS A 115 -15.29 2.48 -23.67
CA LYS A 115 -14.49 1.81 -24.71
C LYS A 115 -13.42 0.86 -24.15
N LYS A 116 -13.08 0.98 -22.87
CA LYS A 116 -12.14 0.13 -22.14
C LYS A 116 -12.86 -0.93 -21.27
N GLY A 117 -14.18 -1.09 -21.41
CA GLY A 117 -14.96 -2.07 -20.67
C GLY A 117 -15.39 -1.63 -19.26
N VAL A 118 -15.41 -0.32 -18.98
CA VAL A 118 -16.02 0.22 -17.75
C VAL A 118 -17.49 0.51 -18.04
N ASP A 119 -18.37 -0.37 -17.56
CA ASP A 119 -19.81 -0.29 -17.83
C ASP A 119 -20.53 0.65 -16.86
N ASP A 120 -20.21 0.57 -15.56
CA ASP A 120 -20.83 1.36 -14.50
C ASP A 120 -19.92 2.50 -14.02
N ILE A 121 -19.81 3.54 -14.85
CA ILE A 121 -19.05 4.75 -14.51
C ILE A 121 -19.64 5.46 -13.31
N ASP A 122 -20.96 5.60 -13.25
CA ASP A 122 -21.65 6.42 -12.26
C ASP A 122 -21.57 5.79 -10.87
N GLY A 123 -21.79 4.48 -10.77
CA GLY A 123 -21.58 3.73 -9.55
C GLY A 123 -20.11 3.74 -9.13
N GLY A 124 -19.19 3.72 -10.10
CA GLY A 124 -17.76 3.85 -9.85
C GLY A 124 -17.38 5.20 -9.22
N ILE A 125 -17.79 6.30 -9.84
CA ILE A 125 -17.57 7.67 -9.34
C ILE A 125 -18.19 7.82 -7.94
N LYS A 126 -19.44 7.37 -7.77
CA LYS A 126 -20.14 7.44 -6.48
C LYS A 126 -19.36 6.72 -5.38
N LYS A 127 -18.90 5.49 -5.62
CA LYS A 127 -18.08 4.73 -4.66
C LYS A 127 -16.76 5.44 -4.34
N LEU A 128 -16.06 5.97 -5.34
CA LEU A 128 -14.80 6.66 -5.12
C LEU A 128 -14.98 7.97 -4.33
N LEU A 129 -16.10 8.67 -4.49
CA LEU A 129 -16.48 9.81 -3.65
C LEU A 129 -16.79 9.38 -2.21
N GLU A 130 -17.64 8.36 -2.03
CA GLU A 130 -17.98 7.80 -0.71
C GLU A 130 -16.75 7.31 0.06
N TYR A 131 -15.75 6.79 -0.65
CA TYR A 131 -14.50 6.31 -0.08
C TYR A 131 -13.44 7.40 0.10
N ASN A 132 -13.79 8.68 -0.14
CA ASN A 132 -12.90 9.84 -0.09
C ASN A 132 -11.63 9.66 -0.95
N ILE A 133 -11.74 8.93 -2.07
CA ILE A 133 -10.65 8.78 -3.05
C ILE A 133 -10.54 10.06 -3.88
N MET A 134 -11.68 10.66 -4.23
CA MET A 134 -11.76 11.78 -5.15
C MET A 134 -12.65 12.90 -4.60
N HIS A 135 -12.54 14.07 -5.22
CA HIS A 135 -13.36 15.26 -4.94
C HIS A 135 -13.80 15.88 -6.27
N VAL A 136 -14.94 16.58 -6.27
CA VAL A 136 -15.51 17.23 -7.45
C VAL A 136 -15.52 18.74 -7.23
N PHE A 137 -14.91 19.48 -8.15
CA PHE A 137 -15.05 20.93 -8.26
C PHE A 137 -16.06 21.23 -9.36
N GLN A 138 -16.90 22.23 -9.16
CA GLN A 138 -17.89 22.64 -10.17
C GLN A 138 -17.71 24.13 -10.46
N ASP A 139 -17.55 24.47 -11.73
CA ASP A 139 -17.49 25.87 -12.16
C ASP A 139 -18.88 26.51 -12.30
N GLU A 140 -18.90 27.82 -12.57
CA GLU A 140 -20.13 28.60 -12.74
C GLU A 140 -20.98 28.13 -13.93
N GLN A 141 -20.39 27.41 -14.88
CA GLN A 141 -21.07 26.84 -16.05
C GLN A 141 -21.63 25.44 -15.77
N GLY A 142 -21.40 24.91 -14.56
CA GLY A 142 -21.82 23.57 -14.16
C GLY A 142 -20.91 22.45 -14.65
N ILE A 143 -19.71 22.76 -15.12
CA ILE A 143 -18.73 21.75 -15.52
C ILE A 143 -18.07 21.19 -14.26
N GLU A 144 -18.19 19.87 -14.10
CA GLU A 144 -17.57 19.12 -13.01
C GLU A 144 -16.14 18.69 -13.38
N TYR A 145 -15.19 18.98 -12.48
CA TYR A 145 -13.80 18.57 -12.53
C TYR A 145 -13.52 17.60 -11.38
N PHE A 146 -13.19 16.38 -11.75
CA PHE A 146 -12.94 15.27 -10.86
C PHE A 146 -11.45 15.15 -10.60
N ALA A 147 -11.03 15.42 -9.36
CA ALA A 147 -9.65 15.35 -8.93
C ALA A 147 -9.47 14.28 -7.86
N LEU A 148 -8.29 13.64 -7.84
CA LEU A 148 -7.96 12.69 -6.78
C LEU A 148 -7.80 13.48 -5.46
N LEU A 149 -8.52 13.11 -4.41
CA LEU A 149 -8.38 13.69 -3.07
C LEU A 149 -7.28 12.97 -2.30
N SER A 150 -7.27 11.64 -2.41
CA SER A 150 -6.28 10.79 -1.76
C SER A 150 -5.95 9.59 -2.63
N ASP A 151 -4.68 9.22 -2.64
CA ASP A 151 -4.19 7.98 -3.22
C ASP A 151 -3.78 7.03 -2.08
N PHE A 152 -3.34 5.82 -2.41
CA PHE A 152 -2.81 4.88 -1.42
C PHE A 152 -1.38 4.45 -1.74
N LEU A 153 -0.65 4.12 -0.68
CA LEU A 153 0.65 3.48 -0.71
C LEU A 153 0.51 2.10 -0.08
N ILE A 154 0.98 1.08 -0.77
CA ILE A 154 1.15 -0.28 -0.24
C ILE A 154 2.64 -0.52 -0.10
N SER A 155 3.06 -1.04 1.04
CA SER A 155 4.46 -1.31 1.33
C SER A 155 4.58 -2.54 2.22
N LEU A 156 5.69 -3.24 2.09
CA LEU A 156 6.06 -4.32 2.99
C LEU A 156 6.68 -3.72 4.26
N VAL A 157 6.34 -4.28 5.42
CA VAL A 157 6.85 -3.82 6.71
C VAL A 157 7.27 -4.98 7.61
N TYR A 158 8.23 -4.71 8.49
CA TYR A 158 8.65 -5.68 9.48
C TYR A 158 7.52 -6.03 10.45
N PRO A 159 7.10 -7.31 10.56
CA PRO A 159 5.99 -7.72 11.41
C PRO A 159 6.44 -7.79 12.87
N ARG A 160 6.60 -6.63 13.52
CA ARG A 160 7.17 -6.50 14.88
C ARG A 160 6.48 -7.39 15.92
N TYR A 161 5.17 -7.61 15.79
CA TYR A 161 4.39 -8.44 16.72
C TYR A 161 4.81 -9.91 16.71
N ILE A 162 5.43 -10.40 15.63
CA ILE A 162 5.91 -11.77 15.52
C ILE A 162 6.96 -12.08 16.58
N LEU A 163 7.80 -11.12 16.97
CA LEU A 163 8.78 -11.32 18.05
C LEU A 163 8.09 -11.63 19.38
N ASN A 164 7.05 -10.88 19.73
CA ASN A 164 6.26 -11.13 20.94
C ASN A 164 5.53 -12.47 20.86
N MET A 165 5.02 -12.82 19.68
CA MET A 165 4.39 -14.12 19.46
C MET A 165 5.37 -15.28 19.63
N ILE A 166 6.59 -15.16 19.12
CA ILE A 166 7.66 -16.17 19.30
C ILE A 166 8.00 -16.35 20.78
N LEU A 167 8.19 -15.24 21.51
CA LEU A 167 8.46 -15.28 22.95
C LEU A 167 7.33 -15.96 23.71
N HIS A 168 6.08 -15.57 23.44
CA HIS A 168 4.93 -16.19 24.07
C HIS A 168 4.86 -17.70 23.79
N GLN A 169 5.06 -18.12 22.53
CA GLN A 169 5.05 -19.53 22.13
C GLN A 169 6.17 -20.35 22.79
N TYR A 170 7.33 -19.72 23.02
CA TYR A 170 8.43 -20.31 23.76
C TYR A 170 8.08 -20.51 25.25
N ASP A 171 7.45 -19.53 25.87
CA ASP A 171 7.07 -19.56 27.29
C ASP A 171 6.01 -20.64 27.57
N VAL A 172 4.98 -20.71 26.73
CA VAL A 172 3.91 -21.71 26.88
C VAL A 172 4.23 -23.07 26.27
N LYS A 173 5.44 -23.24 25.71
CA LYS A 173 5.92 -24.47 25.04
C LYS A 173 4.96 -25.00 23.96
N SER A 174 4.30 -24.10 23.23
CA SER A 174 3.34 -24.47 22.18
C SER A 174 4.00 -24.85 20.85
N LYS A 175 5.29 -24.52 20.67
CA LYS A 175 6.11 -24.92 19.52
C LYS A 175 7.49 -25.38 19.98
N SER A 176 8.14 -26.24 19.20
CA SER A 176 9.51 -26.67 19.46
C SER A 176 10.50 -25.52 19.30
N ASP A 177 11.50 -25.45 20.17
CA ASP A 177 12.56 -24.43 20.14
C ASP A 177 13.25 -24.33 18.77
N GLY A 178 13.47 -25.45 18.08
CA GLY A 178 14.08 -25.47 16.74
C GLY A 178 13.30 -24.65 15.71
N VAL A 179 11.96 -24.71 15.73
CA VAL A 179 11.11 -23.92 14.84
C VAL A 179 11.17 -22.43 15.18
N LEU A 180 11.14 -22.10 16.47
CA LEU A 180 11.17 -20.70 16.94
C LEU A 180 12.51 -20.04 16.63
N ILE A 181 13.62 -20.76 16.84
CA ILE A 181 14.97 -20.31 16.48
C ILE A 181 15.08 -20.12 14.96
N GLU A 182 14.55 -21.05 14.17
CA GLU A 182 14.59 -20.90 12.71
C GLU A 182 13.76 -19.70 12.24
N TYR A 183 12.60 -19.44 12.86
CA TYR A 183 11.83 -18.24 12.57
C TYR A 183 12.65 -16.96 12.85
N LEU A 184 13.33 -16.89 14.00
CA LEU A 184 14.19 -15.75 14.33
C LEU A 184 15.33 -15.56 13.31
N LYS A 185 15.96 -16.64 12.85
CA LYS A 185 16.99 -16.57 11.80
C LYS A 185 16.43 -16.09 10.47
N VAL A 186 15.29 -16.62 10.05
CA VAL A 186 14.61 -16.21 8.81
C VAL A 186 14.27 -14.72 8.84
N LEU A 187 13.78 -14.22 9.97
CA LEU A 187 13.56 -12.79 10.19
C LEU A 187 14.87 -12.01 10.20
N GLU A 188 15.91 -12.49 10.89
CA GLU A 188 17.21 -11.83 10.91
C GLU A 188 17.76 -11.70 9.49
N ASP A 189 17.85 -12.79 8.73
CA ASP A 189 18.40 -12.81 7.37
C ASP A 189 17.67 -11.86 6.41
N THR A 190 16.35 -11.72 6.58
CA THR A 190 15.54 -10.82 5.75
C THR A 190 15.88 -9.34 6.01
N TYR A 191 16.19 -8.94 7.25
CA TYR A 191 16.37 -7.53 7.63
C TYR A 191 17.81 -7.13 7.98
N ARG A 192 18.73 -8.08 8.16
CA ARG A 192 20.17 -7.85 8.40
C ARG A 192 20.86 -6.98 7.34
N PRO A 193 20.48 -7.01 6.03
CA PRO A 193 21.07 -6.13 5.02
C PRO A 193 20.88 -4.63 5.30
N TYR A 194 19.95 -4.25 6.19
CA TYR A 194 19.67 -2.85 6.55
C TYR A 194 20.47 -2.33 7.74
N ARG A 195 21.43 -3.08 8.31
CA ARG A 195 22.38 -2.48 9.26
C ARG A 195 23.24 -1.46 8.50
N PRO A 196 23.16 -0.15 8.79
CA PRO A 196 24.17 0.77 8.28
C PRO A 196 25.52 0.26 8.76
N LYS A 197 26.47 0.08 7.84
CA LYS A 197 27.86 -0.24 8.19
C LYS A 197 28.34 0.87 9.12
N THR A 198 28.31 0.62 10.43
CA THR A 198 29.00 1.45 11.39
C THR A 198 30.46 1.42 10.95
N LYS A 199 30.93 2.53 10.38
CA LYS A 199 32.34 2.72 10.02
C LYS A 199 33.14 2.47 11.28
N THR A 200 33.71 1.27 11.38
CA THR A 200 34.71 0.94 12.38
C THR A 200 35.90 1.84 12.03
N LYS A 201 36.06 2.95 12.77
CA LYS A 201 37.27 3.76 12.69
C LYS A 201 38.43 2.82 13.02
N SER A 202 39.18 2.45 11.99
CA SER A 202 40.49 1.83 12.14
C SER A 202 41.33 2.77 12.99
N LYS A 203 41.74 2.31 14.18
CA LYS A 203 42.80 2.96 14.94
C LYS A 203 44.10 2.79 14.14
N SER A 204 44.41 3.76 13.28
CA SER A 204 45.76 3.95 12.77
C SER A 204 46.64 4.53 13.87
N LYS A 205 47.54 3.69 14.38
CA LYS A 205 48.93 3.97 14.78
C LYS A 205 49.24 5.43 15.22
N SER A 206 49.59 5.62 16.49
CA SER A 206 50.73 6.49 16.83
C SER A 206 51.89 5.61 17.29
N LYS A 207 52.95 5.61 16.49
CA LYS A 207 54.29 5.19 16.93
C LYS A 207 54.81 6.31 17.84
N THR A 208 55.37 5.94 18.97
CA THR A 208 56.46 6.70 19.62
C THR A 208 57.65 5.77 19.67
#